data_AF-A0A3N4R282-F1
#
_entry.id   AF-A0A3N4R282-F1
#
_cell.length_a   1.000
_cell.length_b   1.000
_cell.length_c   1.000
_cell.angle_alpha   90.00
_cell.angle_beta   90.00
_cell.angle_gamma   90.00
#
_symmetry.space_group_name_H-M   'P 1'
#
loop_
_entity.id
_entity.type
_entity.pdbx_description
1 polymer ?
#
loop_
_entity_poly.entity_id
_entity_poly.type
_entity_poly.pdbx_seq_one_letter_code
_entity_poly.pdbx_strand_id
1 'polypeptide(L)'
;MHTTDTATFASITKRYGTQIAALAAAGNNTTPADTTTITPREFAGLVQDAAGYLGTFTHDDRLQGVADELRRGYGYLLDALGAPEPQKPVLLQRAAPLIAQADGIGDELDL
;
A
#
# COMPACT_ATOMS: atom_id res chain seq x y z
N MET A 1 -4.58 -25.14 4.63
CA MET A 1 -3.75 -24.58 3.54
C MET A 1 -3.68 -23.05 3.67
N HIS A 2 -3.18 -22.53 4.80
CA HIS A 2 -3.17 -21.09 5.15
C HIS A 2 -1.93 -20.31 4.64
N THR A 3 -1.08 -20.95 3.85
CA THR A 3 0.30 -20.49 3.61
C THR A 3 0.45 -19.52 2.45
N THR A 4 -0.41 -19.57 1.43
CA THR A 4 -0.22 -18.80 0.18
C THR A 4 -0.61 -17.32 0.32
N ASP A 5 -1.68 -17.04 1.06
CA ASP A 5 -2.19 -15.68 1.26
C ASP A 5 -1.27 -14.87 2.16
N THR A 6 -0.86 -15.46 3.27
CA THR A 6 0.11 -14.89 4.21
C THR A 6 1.44 -14.62 3.50
N ALA A 7 1.90 -15.52 2.63
CA ALA A 7 3.14 -15.34 1.87
C ALA A 7 3.03 -14.24 0.81
N THR A 8 1.90 -14.14 0.11
CA THR A 8 1.67 -13.09 -0.90
C THR A 8 1.62 -11.72 -0.23
N PHE A 9 0.87 -11.61 0.87
CA PHE A 9 0.79 -10.37 1.65
C PHE A 9 2.16 -9.97 2.19
N ALA A 10 2.87 -10.88 2.85
CA ALA A 10 4.20 -10.63 3.38
C ALA A 10 5.20 -10.23 2.28
N SER A 11 5.05 -10.75 1.06
CA SER A 11 5.90 -10.38 -0.07
C SER A 11 5.65 -8.94 -0.54
N ILE A 12 4.37 -8.52 -0.61
CA ILE A 12 3.99 -7.15 -0.95
C ILE A 12 4.51 -6.18 0.12
N THR A 13 4.24 -6.49 1.39
CA THR A 13 4.68 -5.67 2.52
C THR A 13 6.20 -5.59 2.61
N LYS A 14 6.93 -6.69 2.42
CA LYS A 14 8.40 -6.67 2.43
C LYS A 14 8.97 -5.80 1.30
N ARG A 15 8.33 -5.80 0.14
CA ARG A 15 8.84 -5.09 -1.04
C ARG A 15 8.52 -3.59 -1.02
N TYR A 16 7.30 -3.23 -0.64
CA TYR A 16 6.80 -1.85 -0.77
C TYR A 16 6.53 -1.18 0.59
N GLY A 17 6.55 -1.94 1.69
CA GLY A 17 6.15 -1.48 3.01
C GLY A 17 6.93 -0.27 3.51
N THR A 18 8.25 -0.25 3.35
CA THR A 18 9.09 0.89 3.76
C THR A 18 8.72 2.16 3.02
N GLN A 19 8.55 2.08 1.70
CA GLN A 19 8.23 3.24 0.87
C GLN A 19 6.82 3.78 1.17
N ILE A 20 5.84 2.88 1.30
CA ILE A 20 4.47 3.24 1.67
C ILE A 20 4.43 3.86 3.08
N ALA A 21 5.19 3.30 4.03
CA ALA A 21 5.29 3.86 5.37
C ALA A 21 5.95 5.24 5.39
N ALA A 22 6.97 5.49 4.56
CA ALA A 22 7.59 6.81 4.42
C ALA A 22 6.60 7.85 3.87
N LEU A 23 5.85 7.50 2.82
CA LEU A 23 4.81 8.38 2.25
C LEU A 23 3.68 8.64 3.25
N ALA A 24 3.21 7.61 3.95
CA ALA A 24 2.20 7.74 5.00
C ALA A 24 2.70 8.64 6.15
N ALA A 25 3.97 8.50 6.54
CA ALA A 25 4.59 9.32 7.59
C ALA A 25 4.69 10.79 7.18
N ALA A 26 5.05 11.07 5.93
CA ALA A 26 5.09 12.43 5.39
C ALA A 26 3.70 13.11 5.43
N GLY A 27 2.62 12.33 5.28
CA GLY A 27 1.24 12.82 5.37
C GLY A 27 0.67 12.94 6.78
N ASN A 28 0.98 12.02 7.69
CA ASN A 28 0.26 11.86 8.97
C ASN A 28 1.15 11.60 10.21
N ASN A 29 2.47 11.71 10.13
CA ASN A 29 3.45 11.56 11.24
C ASN A 29 3.41 10.22 12.03
N THR A 30 2.62 9.23 11.64
CA THR A 30 2.61 7.89 12.26
C THR A 30 3.30 6.88 11.37
N THR A 31 4.58 6.64 11.61
CA THR A 31 5.33 5.53 11.02
C THR A 31 5.29 4.33 11.98
N PRO A 32 4.88 3.13 11.54
CA PRO A 32 5.18 1.93 12.30
C PRO A 32 6.69 1.70 12.34
N ALA A 33 7.23 1.43 13.53
CA ALA A 33 8.68 1.27 13.74
C ALA A 33 9.30 0.10 12.96
N ASP A 34 8.48 -0.87 12.53
CA ASP A 34 8.93 -2.02 11.74
C ASP A 34 7.84 -2.49 10.76
N THR A 35 8.05 -2.20 9.48
CA THR A 35 7.14 -2.59 8.39
C THR A 35 7.12 -4.10 8.11
N THR A 36 8.02 -4.88 8.72
CA THR A 36 8.03 -6.35 8.57
C THR A 36 7.09 -7.07 9.53
N THR A 37 6.56 -6.36 10.54
CA THR A 37 5.67 -6.92 11.57
C THR A 37 4.22 -6.44 11.46
N ILE A 38 3.92 -5.57 10.50
CA ILE A 38 2.58 -5.01 10.32
C ILE A 38 1.59 -6.06 9.81
N THR A 39 0.38 -6.03 10.36
CA THR A 39 -0.73 -6.87 9.92
C THR A 39 -1.26 -6.42 8.55
N PRO A 40 -2.00 -7.28 7.84
CA PRO A 40 -2.65 -6.90 6.60
C PRO A 40 -3.53 -5.66 6.66
N ARG A 41 -4.24 -5.47 7.77
CA ARG A 41 -5.08 -4.30 7.98
C ARG A 41 -4.26 -3.03 8.22
N GLU A 42 -3.19 -3.12 9.01
CA GLU A 42 -2.28 -1.99 9.23
C GLU A 42 -1.61 -1.56 7.92
N PHE A 43 -1.15 -2.51 7.10
CA PHE A 43 -0.59 -2.19 5.80
C PHE A 43 -1.60 -1.52 4.87
N ALA A 44 -2.84 -1.99 4.83
CA ALA A 44 -3.90 -1.33 4.07
C ALA A 44 -4.11 0.12 4.54
N GLY A 45 -4.07 0.36 5.86
CA GLY A 45 -4.10 1.71 6.44
C GLY A 45 -2.96 2.59 5.93
N LEU A 46 -1.72 2.09 5.93
CA LEU A 46 -0.57 2.84 5.41
C LEU A 46 -0.72 3.18 3.92
N VAL A 47 -1.25 2.25 3.10
CA VAL A 47 -1.52 2.51 1.68
C VAL A 47 -2.55 3.63 1.52
N GLN A 48 -3.58 3.67 2.36
CA GLN A 48 -4.58 4.73 2.37
C GLN A 48 -3.97 6.08 2.78
N ASP A 49 -3.15 6.10 3.84
CA ASP A 49 -2.49 7.32 4.31
C ASP A 49 -1.52 7.88 3.27
N ALA A 50 -0.73 7.02 2.62
CA ALA A 50 0.15 7.40 1.52
C ALA A 50 -0.64 8.00 0.33
N ALA A 51 -1.79 7.41 -0.01
CA ALA A 51 -2.67 7.97 -1.03
C ALA A 51 -3.27 9.33 -0.62
N GLY A 52 -3.54 9.51 0.68
CA GLY A 52 -3.97 10.79 1.24
C GLY A 52 -2.91 11.87 1.07
N TYR A 53 -1.66 11.55 1.44
CA TYR A 53 -0.52 12.45 1.30
C TYR A 53 -0.31 12.89 -0.16
N LEU A 54 -0.20 11.92 -1.08
CA LEU A 54 -0.03 12.22 -2.50
C LEU A 54 -1.22 12.99 -3.09
N GLY A 55 -2.42 12.75 -2.55
CA GLY A 55 -3.64 13.49 -2.90
C GLY A 55 -3.59 14.98 -2.56
N THR A 56 -2.69 15.43 -1.69
CA THR A 56 -2.53 16.86 -1.36
C THR A 56 -1.83 17.66 -2.47
N PHE A 57 -1.10 17.01 -3.36
CA PHE A 57 -0.40 17.63 -4.48
C PHE A 57 -1.36 17.84 -5.67
N THR A 58 -2.35 18.72 -5.52
CA THR A 58 -3.45 18.89 -6.49
C THR A 58 -3.04 19.47 -7.85
N HIS A 59 -1.81 19.98 -7.96
CA HIS A 59 -1.26 20.57 -9.18
C HIS A 59 -0.26 19.64 -9.90
N ASP A 60 -0.06 18.44 -9.37
CA ASP A 60 0.81 17.42 -9.95
C ASP A 60 -0.03 16.21 -10.39
N ASP A 61 -0.37 16.16 -11.68
CA ASP A 61 -1.19 15.10 -12.26
C ASP A 61 -0.58 13.71 -12.08
N ARG A 62 0.75 13.62 -11.99
CA ARG A 62 1.45 12.34 -11.80
C ARG A 62 1.26 11.85 -10.36
N LEU A 63 1.48 12.71 -9.36
CA LEU A 63 1.27 12.36 -7.96
C LEU A 63 -0.21 12.08 -7.67
N GLN A 64 -1.13 12.80 -8.30
CA GLN A 64 -2.57 12.49 -8.25
C GLN A 64 -2.87 11.12 -8.87
N GLY A 65 -2.28 10.82 -10.03
CA GLY A 65 -2.42 9.50 -10.66
C GLY A 65 -1.96 8.36 -9.75
N VAL A 66 -0.81 8.51 -9.10
CA VAL A 66 -0.32 7.51 -8.12
C VAL A 66 -1.23 7.43 -6.90
N ALA A 67 -1.73 8.57 -6.37
CA ALA A 67 -2.69 8.57 -5.28
C ALA A 67 -3.95 7.76 -5.63
N ASP A 68 -4.47 7.88 -6.86
CA ASP A 68 -5.64 7.12 -7.33
C ASP A 68 -5.36 5.63 -7.54
N GLU A 69 -4.17 5.27 -8.00
CA GLU A 69 -3.71 3.88 -8.07
C GLU A 69 -3.62 3.28 -6.65
N LEU A 70 -3.05 4.01 -5.68
CA LEU A 70 -2.98 3.58 -4.29
C LEU A 70 -4.37 3.40 -3.66
N ARG A 71 -5.33 4.31 -3.93
CA ARG A 71 -6.72 4.15 -3.47
C ARG A 71 -7.37 2.88 -4.02
N ARG A 72 -7.11 2.54 -5.29
CA ARG A 72 -7.58 1.27 -5.88
C ARG A 72 -6.88 0.07 -5.26
N GLY A 73 -5.57 0.14 -5.03
CA GLY A 73 -4.80 -0.88 -4.32
C GLY A 73 -5.34 -1.14 -2.93
N TYR A 74 -5.62 -0.08 -2.18
CA TYR A 74 -6.27 -0.13 -0.87
C TYR A 74 -7.63 -0.84 -0.92
N GLY A 75 -8.47 -0.53 -1.90
CA GLY A 75 -9.74 -1.22 -2.10
C GLY A 75 -9.56 -2.73 -2.25
N TYR A 76 -8.63 -3.17 -3.11
CA TYR A 76 -8.33 -4.60 -3.27
C TYR A 76 -7.75 -5.25 -2.00
N LEU A 77 -6.95 -4.53 -1.21
CA LEU A 77 -6.47 -5.03 0.09
C LEU A 77 -7.63 -5.22 1.08
N LEU A 78 -8.56 -4.27 1.16
CA LEU A 78 -9.75 -4.39 2.00
C LEU A 78 -10.66 -5.54 1.57
N ASP A 79 -10.89 -5.66 0.26
CA ASP A 79 -11.67 -6.77 -0.29
C ASP A 79 -11.00 -8.10 0.04
N ALA A 80 -9.67 -8.21 -0.08
CA ALA A 80 -8.93 -9.42 0.28
C ALA A 80 -9.04 -9.77 1.78
N LEU A 81 -9.17 -8.77 2.67
CA LEU A 81 -9.38 -9.01 4.10
C LEU A 81 -10.77 -9.60 4.40
N GLY A 82 -11.78 -9.26 3.61
CA GLY A 82 -13.17 -9.74 3.77
C GLY A 82 -13.55 -10.92 2.88
N ALA A 83 -12.77 -11.23 1.85
CA ALA A 83 -13.09 -12.24 0.85
C ALA A 83 -12.84 -13.69 1.32
N PRO A 84 -13.55 -14.67 0.74
CA PRO A 84 -13.23 -16.08 0.95
C PRO A 84 -11.89 -16.46 0.28
N GLU A 85 -11.17 -17.45 0.85
CA GLU A 85 -9.82 -17.90 0.43
C GLU A 85 -9.59 -18.03 -1.08
N PRO A 86 -10.48 -18.59 -1.93
CA PRO A 86 -10.19 -18.69 -3.36
C PRO A 86 -10.07 -17.33 -4.07
N GLN A 87 -10.61 -16.26 -3.49
CA GLN A 87 -10.60 -14.93 -4.07
C GLN A 87 -9.45 -14.06 -3.54
N LYS A 88 -8.94 -14.35 -2.33
CA LYS A 88 -7.88 -13.55 -1.69
C LYS A 88 -6.61 -13.44 -2.53
N PRO A 89 -6.01 -14.52 -3.09
CA PRO A 89 -4.83 -14.41 -3.93
C PRO A 89 -5.06 -13.52 -5.15
N VAL A 90 -6.23 -13.59 -5.77
CA VAL A 90 -6.57 -12.81 -6.97
C VAL A 90 -6.65 -11.32 -6.64
N LEU A 91 -7.25 -10.97 -5.51
CA LEU A 91 -7.35 -9.59 -5.04
C LEU A 91 -5.96 -9.03 -4.67
N LEU A 92 -5.14 -9.82 -3.98
CA LEU A 92 -3.76 -9.43 -3.66
C LEU A 92 -2.88 -9.27 -4.90
N GLN A 93 -3.03 -10.13 -5.91
CA GLN A 93 -2.36 -9.99 -7.20
C GLN A 93 -2.79 -8.72 -7.95
N ARG A 94 -4.03 -8.28 -7.78
CA ARG A 94 -4.52 -7.00 -8.35
C ARG A 94 -4.02 -5.79 -7.55
N ALA A 95 -3.89 -5.91 -6.23
CA ALA A 95 -3.39 -4.83 -5.38
C ALA A 95 -1.91 -4.51 -5.63
N ALA A 96 -1.08 -5.56 -5.77
CA ALA A 96 0.37 -5.45 -5.87
C ALA A 96 0.89 -4.43 -6.93
N PRO A 97 0.49 -4.49 -8.21
CA PRO A 97 0.98 -3.55 -9.23
C PRO A 97 0.51 -2.10 -9.03
N LEU A 98 -0.59 -1.88 -8.30
CA LEU A 98 -1.11 -0.56 -8.00
C LEU A 98 -0.31 0.09 -6.86
N ILE A 99 0.01 -0.71 -5.84
CA ILE A 99 0.88 -0.31 -4.73
C ILE A 99 2.30 -0.04 -5.22
N ALA A 100 2.77 -0.81 -6.19
CA ALA A 100 4.08 -0.62 -6.81
C ALA A 100 4.23 0.73 -7.54
N GLN A 101 3.14 1.47 -7.83
CA GLN A 101 3.23 2.81 -8.43
C GLN A 101 3.82 3.85 -7.46
N ALA A 102 3.77 3.58 -6.16
CA ALA A 102 4.43 4.41 -5.16
C ALA A 102 5.94 4.13 -5.04
N ASP A 103 6.43 3.07 -5.66
CA ASP A 103 7.85 2.72 -5.68
C ASP A 103 8.62 3.77 -6.50
N GLY A 104 9.66 4.37 -5.91
CA GLY A 104 10.43 5.47 -6.51
C GLY A 104 9.80 6.87 -6.39
N ILE A 105 8.57 7.01 -5.87
CA ILE A 105 8.00 8.33 -5.55
C ILE A 105 8.68 8.94 -4.32
N GLY A 106 9.04 8.11 -3.34
CA GLY A 106 9.76 8.58 -2.14
C GLY A 106 11.08 9.22 -2.43
N ASP A 107 11.89 8.57 -3.27
CA ASP A 107 13.20 9.08 -3.71
C ASP A 107 13.07 10.44 -4.40
N GLU A 108 11.98 10.68 -5.14
CA GLU A 108 11.74 11.96 -5.81
C GLU A 108 11.27 13.07 -4.87
N LEU A 109 10.55 12.69 -3.82
CA LEU A 109 10.07 13.62 -2.79
C LEU A 109 11.10 13.85 -1.67
N ASP A 110 12.33 13.34 -1.83
CA ASP A 110 13.43 13.39 -0.84
C ASP A 110 13.01 12.84 0.55
N LEU A 111 12.27 11.71 0.57
CA LEU A 111 11.74 11.05 1.78
C LEU A 111 12.61 9.92 2.33
#